data_AF-A0A920KG94-F1
#
_entry.id   AF-A0A920KG94-F1
#
_cell.length_a   1.000
_cell.length_b   1.000
_cell.length_c   1.000
_cell.angle_alpha   90.00
_cell.angle_beta   90.00
_cell.angle_gamma   90.00
#
_symmetry.space_group_name_H-M   'P 1'
#
loop_
_entity.id
_entity.type
_entity.pdbx_description
1 polymer ?
#
loop_
_entity_poly.entity_id
_entity_poly.type
_entity_poly.pdbx_seq_one_letter_code
_entity_poly.pdbx_strand_id
1 'polypeptide(L)'
;MVVIALAALLAGYAVPNFTALFTSPQEKEYQHLTKVLRMLRTDALLRSQAYCLSFDLKEQKLMPGLIGPEGCGDGENQEEDWPRWLKEHEFPEEFALQDARYSSNTQSQNPSSNFEVLIDNSGFVTPFLLTFLEADGQRFWEMESVGILGKLELRESK
;
A
#
# COMPACT_ATOMS: atom_id res chain seq x y z
N MET A 1 24.61 41.34 -3.77
CA MET A 1 23.53 40.54 -4.41
C MET A 1 23.97 39.13 -4.82
N VAL A 2 25.25 38.86 -5.13
CA VAL A 2 25.71 37.52 -5.57
C VAL A 2 25.60 36.46 -4.47
N VAL A 3 25.82 36.83 -3.20
CA VAL A 3 25.75 35.90 -2.05
C VAL A 3 24.33 35.39 -1.78
N ILE A 4 23.32 36.25 -1.99
CA ILE A 4 21.91 35.90 -1.78
C ILE A 4 21.42 34.95 -2.89
N ALA A 5 21.86 35.18 -4.13
CA ALA A 5 21.56 34.29 -5.25
C ALA A 5 22.19 32.90 -5.07
N LEU A 6 23.40 32.82 -4.52
CA LEU A 6 24.09 31.54 -4.26
C LEU A 6 23.42 30.75 -3.13
N ALA A 7 22.97 31.41 -2.06
CA ALA A 7 22.22 30.77 -0.98
C ALA A 7 20.84 30.26 -1.44
N ALA A 8 20.15 30.99 -2.32
CA ALA A 8 18.88 30.55 -2.92
C ALA A 8 19.06 29.36 -3.89
N LEU A 9 20.19 29.32 -4.63
CA LEU A 9 20.56 28.18 -5.49
C LEU A 9 20.87 26.91 -4.69
N LEU A 10 21.57 27.05 -3.56
CA LEU A 10 21.87 25.93 -2.66
C LEU A 10 20.64 25.45 -1.89
N ALA A 11 19.77 26.36 -1.45
CA ALA A 11 18.50 26.01 -0.83
C ALA A 11 17.55 25.33 -1.83
N GLY A 12 17.52 25.76 -3.10
CA GLY A 12 16.71 25.14 -4.14
C GLY A 12 17.14 23.71 -4.51
N TYR A 13 18.42 23.37 -4.32
CA TYR A 13 18.96 22.04 -4.64
C TYR A 13 18.82 21.02 -3.49
N ALA A 14 18.68 21.49 -2.25
CA ALA A 14 18.66 20.61 -1.07
C ALA A 14 17.24 20.17 -0.66
N VAL A 15 16.18 20.81 -1.18
CA VAL A 15 14.79 20.58 -0.78
C VAL A 15 14.19 19.19 -1.11
N PRO A 16 14.62 18.40 -2.12
CA PRO A 16 13.87 17.19 -2.47
C PRO A 16 13.86 16.11 -1.37
N ASN A 17 14.91 16.05 -0.53
CA ASN A 17 15.11 14.94 0.41
C ASN A 17 14.83 15.28 1.88
N PHE A 18 14.58 16.55 2.24
CA PHE A 18 14.25 16.89 3.62
C PHE A 18 12.81 16.51 3.98
N THR A 19 11.86 16.58 3.03
CA THR A 19 10.46 16.24 3.29
C THR A 19 10.26 14.77 3.65
N ALA A 20 11.05 13.85 3.08
CA ALA A 20 11.02 12.43 3.40
C ALA A 20 11.38 12.11 4.86
N LEU A 21 12.12 13.02 5.54
CA LEU A 21 12.44 12.93 6.96
C LEU A 21 11.25 13.33 7.86
N PHE A 22 10.25 14.01 7.31
CA PHE A 22 9.07 14.52 8.04
C PHE A 22 7.76 13.86 7.61
N THR A 23 7.76 13.00 6.60
CA THR A 23 6.58 12.21 6.23
C THR A 23 6.33 11.17 7.32
N SER A 24 5.15 11.23 7.94
CA SER A 24 4.75 10.28 8.98
C SER A 24 4.63 8.86 8.42
N PRO A 25 4.78 7.81 9.26
CA PRO A 25 4.67 6.41 8.83
C PRO A 25 3.39 6.14 8.04
N GLN A 26 2.23 6.60 8.54
CA GLN A 26 0.94 6.42 7.88
C GLN A 26 0.88 7.03 6.47
N GLU A 27 1.52 8.19 6.25
CA GLU A 27 1.52 8.84 4.94
C GLU A 27 2.48 8.14 3.97
N LYS A 28 3.61 7.61 4.46
CA LYS A 28 4.53 6.79 3.66
C LYS A 28 3.84 5.51 3.17
N GLU A 29 3.17 4.80 4.07
CA GLU A 29 2.45 3.57 3.75
C GLU A 29 1.26 3.84 2.81
N TYR A 30 0.51 4.91 3.05
CA TYR A 30 -0.56 5.34 2.15
C TYR A 30 -0.06 5.63 0.72
N GLN A 31 1.06 6.34 0.59
CA GLN A 31 1.67 6.64 -0.70
C GLN A 31 2.21 5.38 -1.38
N HIS A 32 2.82 4.48 -0.62
CA HIS A 32 3.33 3.19 -1.12
C HIS A 32 2.20 2.33 -1.68
N LEU A 33 1.16 2.07 -0.89
CA LEU A 33 0.05 1.21 -1.31
C LEU A 33 -0.74 1.84 -2.48
N THR A 34 -0.91 3.17 -2.47
CA THR A 34 -1.51 3.90 -3.61
C THR A 34 -0.71 3.69 -4.89
N LYS A 35 0.62 3.72 -4.80
CA LYS A 35 1.52 3.49 -5.94
C LYS A 35 1.45 2.05 -6.43
N VAL A 36 1.46 1.08 -5.51
CA VAL A 36 1.33 -0.36 -5.81
C VAL A 36 0.02 -0.64 -6.56
N LEU A 37 -1.12 -0.25 -5.98
CA LEU A 37 -2.44 -0.43 -6.59
C LEU A 37 -2.53 0.20 -7.97
N ARG A 38 -2.05 1.45 -8.11
CA ARG A 38 -2.05 2.14 -9.40
C ARG A 38 -1.26 1.39 -10.45
N MET A 39 -0.08 0.87 -10.10
CA MET A 39 0.78 0.14 -11.03
C MET A 39 0.12 -1.17 -11.47
N LEU A 40 -0.26 -2.03 -10.53
CA LEU A 40 -0.86 -3.34 -10.84
C LEU A 40 -2.16 -3.19 -11.62
N ARG A 41 -3.02 -2.24 -11.25
CA ARG A 41 -4.25 -1.94 -11.99
C ARG A 41 -3.97 -1.52 -13.43
N THR A 42 -2.96 -0.67 -13.62
CA THR A 42 -2.58 -0.20 -14.97
C THR A 42 -2.03 -1.36 -15.78
N ASP A 43 -1.18 -2.19 -15.20
CA ASP A 43 -0.61 -3.36 -15.88
C ASP A 43 -1.69 -4.41 -16.20
N ALA A 44 -2.65 -4.63 -15.30
CA ALA A 44 -3.81 -5.51 -15.50
C ALA A 44 -4.60 -5.17 -16.77
N LEU A 45 -4.89 -3.88 -16.94
CA LEU A 45 -5.57 -3.37 -18.13
C LEU A 45 -4.73 -3.53 -19.41
N LEU A 46 -3.42 -3.28 -19.33
CA LEU A 46 -2.54 -3.30 -20.49
C LEU A 46 -2.21 -4.72 -20.96
N ARG A 47 -2.08 -5.66 -20.02
CA ARG A 47 -1.69 -7.05 -20.28
C ARG A 47 -2.86 -8.02 -20.27
N SER A 48 -4.07 -7.55 -19.93
CA SER A 48 -5.25 -8.40 -19.72
C SER A 48 -4.98 -9.52 -18.69
N GLN A 49 -4.28 -9.16 -17.62
CA GLN A 49 -3.77 -10.07 -16.59
C GLN A 49 -4.36 -9.71 -15.23
N ALA A 50 -4.59 -10.72 -14.38
CA ALA A 50 -5.10 -10.51 -13.04
C ALA A 50 -3.96 -10.60 -12.00
N TYR A 51 -4.02 -9.73 -11.01
CA TYR A 51 -3.07 -9.62 -9.91
C TYR A 51 -3.83 -9.67 -8.59
N CYS A 52 -3.07 -9.75 -7.52
CA CYS A 52 -3.62 -9.60 -6.20
C CYS A 52 -2.57 -9.08 -5.22
N LEU A 53 -3.05 -8.65 -4.06
CA LEU A 53 -2.25 -8.20 -2.93
C LEU A 53 -2.54 -9.12 -1.74
N SER A 54 -1.52 -9.77 -1.21
CA SER A 54 -1.62 -10.52 0.05
C SER A 54 -1.09 -9.66 1.19
N PHE A 55 -1.86 -9.56 2.27
CA PHE A 55 -1.50 -8.89 3.50
C PHE A 55 -1.36 -9.95 4.60
N ASP A 56 -0.13 -10.17 5.07
CA ASP A 56 0.15 -11.05 6.21
C ASP A 56 0.17 -10.20 7.49
N LEU A 57 -0.87 -10.35 8.31
CA LEU A 57 -1.03 -9.61 9.57
C LEU A 57 -0.08 -10.12 10.66
N LYS A 58 0.43 -11.35 10.54
CA LYS A 58 1.32 -11.93 11.54
C LYS A 58 2.77 -11.53 11.29
N GLU A 59 3.20 -11.63 10.03
CA GLU A 59 4.55 -11.27 9.60
C GLU A 59 4.66 -9.78 9.23
N GLN A 60 3.55 -9.03 9.27
CA GLN A 60 3.47 -7.60 8.96
C GLN A 60 4.00 -7.28 7.55
N LYS A 61 3.52 -8.02 6.55
CA LYS A 61 3.98 -7.93 5.16
C LYS A 61 2.86 -7.66 4.18
N LEU A 62 3.19 -6.91 3.13
CA LEU A 62 2.43 -6.77 1.89
C LEU A 62 3.19 -7.48 0.76
N MET A 63 2.52 -8.39 0.07
CA MET A 63 3.08 -9.17 -1.03
C MET A 63 2.18 -9.04 -2.26
N PRO A 64 2.56 -8.20 -3.23
CA PRO A 64 1.94 -8.20 -4.55
C PRO A 64 2.28 -9.47 -5.33
N GLY A 65 1.39 -9.92 -6.21
CA GLY A 65 1.64 -11.07 -7.08
C GLY A 65 0.62 -11.22 -8.21
N LEU A 66 0.93 -12.10 -9.16
CA LEU A 66 -0.02 -12.62 -10.12
C LEU A 66 -1.02 -13.55 -9.42
N ILE A 67 -2.26 -13.62 -9.91
CA ILE A 67 -3.19 -14.66 -9.46
C ILE A 67 -2.76 -16.00 -10.07
N GLY A 68 -2.30 -16.91 -9.22
CA GLY A 68 -2.03 -18.31 -9.56
C GLY A 68 -3.25 -19.22 -9.33
N PRO A 69 -3.11 -20.54 -9.59
CA PRO A 69 -4.17 -21.52 -9.38
C PRO A 69 -4.67 -21.60 -7.93
N GLU A 70 -3.80 -21.29 -6.97
CA GLU A 70 -4.04 -21.38 -5.52
C GLU A 70 -4.30 -19.99 -4.87
N GLY A 71 -4.47 -18.91 -5.66
CA GLY A 71 -4.59 -17.54 -5.16
C GLY A 71 -3.33 -16.70 -5.37
N CYS A 72 -3.04 -15.74 -4.47
CA CYS A 72 -1.81 -14.93 -4.58
C CYS A 72 -0.54 -15.73 -4.35
N GLY A 73 -0.63 -16.80 -3.55
CA GLY A 73 0.54 -17.47 -2.99
C GLY A 73 1.30 -16.58 -2.00
N ASP A 74 2.33 -17.15 -1.39
CA ASP A 74 3.16 -16.49 -0.37
C ASP A 74 4.31 -15.67 -1.02
N GLY A 75 3.99 -14.89 -2.07
CA GLY A 75 4.96 -14.08 -2.82
C GLY A 75 5.70 -14.81 -3.96
N GLU A 76 5.44 -16.10 -4.17
CA GLU A 76 6.05 -16.88 -5.27
C GLU A 76 5.63 -16.41 -6.67
N ASN A 77 4.50 -15.71 -6.77
CA ASN A 77 3.92 -15.23 -8.01
C ASN A 77 4.37 -13.80 -8.36
N GLN A 78 5.58 -13.38 -7.98
CA GLN A 78 6.16 -12.07 -8.35
C GLN A 78 7.00 -12.17 -9.62
N GLU A 79 6.94 -11.14 -10.48
CA GLU A 79 7.83 -11.06 -11.64
C GLU A 79 9.25 -10.65 -11.21
N GLU A 80 10.26 -11.25 -11.84
CA GLU A 80 11.67 -11.02 -11.50
C GLU A 80 12.09 -9.55 -11.71
N ASP A 81 11.59 -8.93 -12.79
CA ASP A 81 11.90 -7.59 -13.25
C ASP A 81 11.10 -6.49 -12.55
N TRP A 82 10.19 -6.83 -11.63
CA TRP A 82 9.48 -5.84 -10.85
C TRP A 82 10.44 -4.94 -10.06
N PRO A 83 10.18 -3.63 -10.01
CA PRO A 83 11.00 -2.74 -9.20
C PRO A 83 10.86 -3.10 -7.72
N ARG A 84 11.91 -2.89 -6.92
CA ARG A 84 11.94 -3.27 -5.49
C ARG A 84 10.73 -2.78 -4.69
N TRP A 85 10.21 -1.59 -4.98
CA TRP A 85 9.05 -1.02 -4.27
C TRP A 85 7.72 -1.75 -4.57
N LEU A 86 7.66 -2.60 -5.60
CA LEU A 86 6.49 -3.41 -5.96
C LEU A 86 6.62 -4.86 -5.49
N LYS A 87 7.78 -5.25 -4.94
CA LYS A 87 7.98 -6.57 -4.35
C LYS A 87 7.45 -6.59 -2.91
N GLU A 88 7.75 -7.67 -2.20
CA GLU A 88 7.47 -7.79 -0.77
C GLU A 88 7.90 -6.53 0.00
N HIS A 89 6.99 -6.03 0.84
CA HIS A 89 7.16 -4.85 1.66
C HIS A 89 6.78 -5.18 3.10
N GLU A 90 7.69 -4.91 4.03
CA GLU A 90 7.44 -5.04 5.47
C GLU A 90 6.85 -3.73 5.99
N PHE A 91 5.72 -3.81 6.69
CA PHE A 91 5.15 -2.66 7.38
C PHE A 91 6.09 -2.21 8.51
N PRO A 92 6.26 -0.90 8.72
CA PRO A 92 7.13 -0.39 9.77
C PRO A 92 6.54 -0.69 11.16
N GLU A 93 7.40 -0.99 12.13
CA GLU A 93 6.97 -1.30 13.52
C GLU A 93 6.15 -0.16 14.14
N GLU A 94 6.37 1.09 13.72
CA GLU A 94 5.64 2.23 14.22
C GLU A 94 4.21 2.36 13.68
N PHE A 95 3.82 1.50 12.72
CA PHE A 95 2.54 1.53 12.04
C PHE A 95 2.09 0.12 11.64
N ALA A 96 1.66 -0.65 12.62
CA ALA A 96 1.38 -2.07 12.48
C ALA A 96 -0.05 -2.34 12.01
N LEU A 97 -0.22 -3.19 10.99
CA LEU A 97 -1.51 -3.67 10.51
C LEU A 97 -2.19 -4.55 11.56
N GLN A 98 -3.38 -4.15 12.02
CA GLN A 98 -4.16 -4.84 13.05
C GLN A 98 -5.33 -5.66 12.49
N ASP A 99 -6.00 -5.13 11.46
CA ASP A 99 -7.18 -5.75 10.85
C ASP A 99 -7.21 -5.47 9.35
N ALA A 100 -7.77 -6.40 8.59
CA ALA A 100 -7.95 -6.29 7.15
C ALA A 100 -9.25 -7.00 6.74
N ARG A 101 -10.11 -6.31 5.99
CA ARG A 101 -11.43 -6.82 5.60
C ARG A 101 -11.92 -6.24 4.29
N TYR A 102 -12.87 -6.91 3.63
CA TYR A 102 -13.57 -6.36 2.48
C TYR A 102 -14.57 -5.25 2.88
N SER A 103 -14.68 -4.19 2.07
CA SER A 103 -15.54 -3.03 2.40
C SER A 103 -17.04 -3.29 2.16
N SER A 104 -17.40 -4.22 1.29
CA SER A 104 -18.79 -4.57 0.97
C SER A 104 -19.21 -5.90 1.63
N ASN A 105 -20.14 -5.82 2.58
CA ASN A 105 -20.87 -6.92 3.25
C ASN A 105 -20.19 -7.67 4.43
N THR A 106 -20.73 -7.38 5.62
CA THR A 106 -21.31 -8.33 6.61
C THR A 106 -20.79 -9.76 6.67
N GLN A 107 -19.54 -9.90 7.08
CA GLN A 107 -19.11 -10.61 8.27
C GLN A 107 -17.62 -10.36 8.31
N SER A 108 -17.09 -9.97 9.46
CA SER A 108 -15.66 -10.11 9.72
C SER A 108 -15.35 -11.60 9.55
N GLN A 109 -14.99 -12.01 8.34
CA GLN A 109 -14.02 -13.08 8.20
C GLN A 109 -12.73 -12.39 8.59
N ASN A 110 -12.48 -12.36 9.89
CA ASN A 110 -11.18 -12.05 10.43
C ASN A 110 -10.25 -13.07 9.77
N PRO A 111 -9.49 -12.70 8.73
CA PRO A 111 -8.67 -13.66 8.04
C PRO A 111 -7.67 -14.19 9.07
N SER A 112 -7.53 -15.51 9.16
CA SER A 112 -6.78 -16.15 10.24
C SER A 112 -5.28 -15.79 10.27
N SER A 113 -4.77 -15.16 9.21
CA SER A 113 -3.45 -14.48 9.17
C SER A 113 -3.25 -13.68 7.88
N ASN A 114 -3.76 -14.19 6.74
CA ASN A 114 -3.51 -13.61 5.42
C ASN A 114 -4.81 -13.09 4.80
N PHE A 115 -4.81 -11.84 4.35
CA PHE A 115 -5.93 -11.20 3.65
C PHE A 115 -5.55 -10.89 2.21
N GLU A 116 -6.37 -11.32 1.25
CA GLU A 116 -6.11 -11.11 -0.16
C GLU A 116 -7.05 -10.07 -0.78
N VAL A 117 -6.51 -9.21 -1.64
CA VAL A 117 -7.26 -8.25 -2.45
C VAL A 117 -7.02 -8.56 -3.91
N LEU A 118 -8.08 -8.78 -4.67
CA LEU A 118 -7.99 -9.11 -6.10
C LEU A 118 -8.01 -7.84 -6.96
N ILE A 119 -7.21 -7.87 -8.02
CA ILE A 119 -7.19 -6.89 -9.11
C ILE A 119 -7.43 -7.66 -10.40
N ASP A 120 -8.63 -7.56 -10.96
CA ASP A 120 -8.95 -8.32 -12.18
C ASP A 120 -8.35 -7.68 -13.44
N ASN A 121 -8.46 -8.37 -14.57
CA ASN A 121 -7.95 -7.92 -15.87
C ASN A 121 -8.67 -6.68 -16.44
N SER A 122 -9.77 -6.23 -15.83
CA SER A 122 -10.43 -4.96 -16.13
C SER A 122 -9.90 -3.80 -15.30
N GLY A 123 -8.95 -4.06 -14.38
CA GLY A 123 -8.47 -3.08 -13.41
C GLY A 123 -9.49 -2.78 -12.30
N PHE A 124 -10.50 -3.63 -12.12
CA PHE A 124 -11.34 -3.57 -10.94
C PHE A 124 -10.54 -4.06 -9.74
N VAL A 125 -10.60 -3.30 -8.65
CA VAL A 125 -9.97 -3.67 -7.37
C VAL A 125 -11.08 -4.04 -6.39
N THR A 126 -10.99 -5.23 -5.79
CA THR A 126 -11.93 -5.66 -4.75
C THR A 126 -11.90 -4.67 -3.59
N PRO A 127 -13.03 -4.05 -3.20
CA PRO A 127 -13.04 -3.09 -2.10
C PRO A 127 -12.61 -3.72 -0.77
N PHE A 128 -11.64 -3.09 -0.12
CA PHE A 128 -11.07 -3.45 1.17
C PHE A 128 -10.82 -2.25 2.09
N LEU A 129 -10.67 -2.56 3.38
CA LEU A 129 -10.30 -1.68 4.48
C LEU A 129 -9.17 -2.33 5.27
N LEU A 130 -8.12 -1.56 5.53
CA LEU A 130 -7.02 -1.93 6.43
C LEU A 130 -7.07 -1.03 7.66
N THR A 131 -6.87 -1.61 8.84
CA THR A 131 -6.78 -0.88 10.11
C THR A 131 -5.38 -1.05 10.67
N PHE A 132 -4.71 0.06 10.96
CA PHE A 132 -3.36 0.12 11.50
C PHE A 132 -3.36 0.73 12.90
N LEU A 133 -2.39 0.34 13.71
CA LEU A 133 -2.11 0.89 15.03
C LEU A 133 -0.77 1.61 15.01
N GLU A 134 -0.76 2.85 15.49
CA GLU A 134 0.46 3.63 15.65
C GLU A 134 1.27 3.16 16.87
N ALA A 135 2.58 3.41 16.87
CA ALA A 135 3.53 2.97 17.92
C ALA A 135 3.11 3.31 19.37
N ASP A 136 2.31 4.37 19.55
CA ASP A 136 1.80 4.78 20.87
C ASP A 136 0.71 3.86 21.42
N GLY A 137 0.17 2.97 20.59
CA GLY A 137 -0.91 2.05 20.94
C GLY A 137 -2.27 2.72 21.16
N GLN A 138 -2.40 4.01 20.86
CA GLN A 138 -3.61 4.80 21.13
C GLN A 138 -4.33 5.23 19.87
N ARG A 139 -3.60 5.45 18.77
CA ARG A 139 -4.17 5.97 17.52
C ARG A 139 -4.31 4.86 16.49
N PHE A 140 -5.52 4.73 15.96
CA PHE A 140 -5.86 3.81 14.88
C PHE A 140 -6.04 4.59 13.59
N TRP A 141 -5.54 4.02 12.50
CA TRP A 141 -5.66 4.59 11.16
C TRP A 141 -6.32 3.60 10.23
N GLU A 142 -7.26 4.08 9.43
CA GLU A 142 -7.97 3.29 8.44
C GLU A 142 -7.54 3.72 7.04
N MET A 143 -7.10 2.75 6.23
CA MET A 143 -6.93 2.90 4.78
C MET A 143 -8.06 2.16 4.08
N GLU A 144 -8.98 2.91 3.51
CA GLU A 144 -10.15 2.38 2.81
C GLU A 144 -9.98 2.55 1.30
N SER A 145 -10.25 1.49 0.55
CA SER A 145 -10.41 1.60 -0.90
C SER A 145 -11.83 2.04 -1.26
N VAL A 146 -11.93 3.08 -2.07
CA VAL A 146 -13.17 3.75 -2.46
C VAL A 146 -13.34 3.68 -3.97
N GLY A 147 -14.54 3.24 -4.37
CA GLY A 147 -14.93 3.06 -5.77
C GLY A 147 -14.25 1.87 -6.44
N ILE A 148 -14.66 1.58 -7.67
CA ILE A 148 -14.25 0.39 -8.43
C ILE A 148 -12.76 0.37 -8.82
N LEU A 149 -12.12 1.53 -8.80
CA LEU A 149 -10.72 1.71 -9.21
C LEU A 149 -9.74 1.54 -8.04
N GLY A 150 -10.24 1.25 -6.83
CA GLY A 150 -9.43 1.06 -5.63
C GLY A 150 -8.66 2.32 -5.21
N LYS A 151 -9.26 3.51 -5.35
CA LYS A 151 -8.61 4.74 -4.85
C LYS A 151 -8.58 4.66 -3.33
N LEU A 152 -7.43 4.89 -2.72
CA LEU A 152 -7.31 4.88 -1.25
C LEU A 152 -7.72 6.21 -0.64
N GLU A 153 -8.30 6.13 0.55
CA GLU A 153 -8.49 7.22 1.49
C GLU A 153 -7.91 6.82 2.84
N LEU A 154 -7.16 7.73 3.46
CA LEU A 154 -6.57 7.55 4.78
C LEU A 154 -7.32 8.42 5.80
N ARG A 155 -7.73 7.83 6.91
CA ARG A 155 -8.38 8.55 8.02
C ARG A 155 -7.93 8.02 9.38
N GLU A 156 -7.88 8.90 10.36
CA GLU A 156 -7.76 8.49 11.76
C GLU A 156 -9.12 7.96 12.25
N SER A 157 -9.14 6.78 12.87
CA SER A 157 -10.35 6.22 13.48
C SER A 157 -10.62 6.93 14.80
N LYS A 158 -11.90 7.19 15.08
CA LYS A 158 -12.36 7.77 16.36
C LYS A 158 -12.52 6.72 17.45
#